data_AF-A0A1T4UU50-F1
#
_entry.id   AF-A0A1T4UU50-F1
#
_cell.length_a   1.000
_cell.length_b   1.000
_cell.length_c   1.000
_cell.angle_alpha   90.00
_cell.angle_beta   90.00
_cell.angle_gamma   90.00
#
_symmetry.space_group_name_H-M   'P 1'
#
loop_
_entity.id
_entity.type
_entity.pdbx_description
1 polymer ?
#
loop_
_entity_poly.entity_id
_entity_poly.type
_entity_poly.pdbx_seq_one_letter_code
_entity_poly.pdbx_strand_id
1 'polypeptide(L)' 'MPSKHLPVKTGKVLDMMGSMQESMTPSARRIADYVNRHAEDVTKLSIAELSQQVSVGEATIIRFCRMLGFKGF' A
#
# COMPACT_ATOMS: atom_id res chain seq x y z
N MET A 1 9.57 13.06 22.85
CA MET A 1 10.34 12.45 21.73
C MET A 1 9.55 12.63 20.44
N PRO A 2 9.96 13.49 19.49
CA PRO A 2 9.21 13.64 18.25
C PRO A 2 9.53 12.46 17.33
N SER A 3 8.52 11.65 17.05
CA SER A 3 8.57 10.58 16.05
C SER A 3 8.88 11.22 14.69
N LYS A 4 10.10 10.99 14.18
CA LYS A 4 10.53 11.47 12.87
C LYS A 4 9.72 10.76 11.78
N HIS A 5 8.60 11.37 11.40
CA HIS A 5 7.92 11.04 10.15
C HIS A 5 8.84 11.47 9.00
N LEU A 6 9.62 10.53 8.46
CA LEU A 6 10.40 10.80 7.26
C LEU A 6 9.42 10.99 6.09
N PRO A 7 9.53 12.07 5.31
CA PRO A 7 8.72 12.24 4.10
C PRO A 7 9.06 11.09 3.14
N VAL A 8 8.04 10.32 2.79
CA VAL A 8 8.12 9.27 1.77
C VAL A 8 8.30 9.97 0.43
N LYS A 9 9.53 9.95 -0.11
CA LYS A 9 9.80 10.39 -1.48
C LYS A 9 9.17 9.38 -2.44
N THR A 10 8.71 9.83 -3.61
CA THR A 10 7.97 9.06 -4.64
C THR A 10 8.64 7.75 -5.13
N GLY A 11 9.91 7.46 -4.79
CA GLY A 11 10.53 6.13 -4.98
C GLY A 11 10.46 5.18 -3.77
N LYS A 12 10.37 5.71 -2.55
CA LYS A 12 10.52 4.93 -1.32
C LYS A 12 9.41 3.91 -1.06
N VAL A 13 8.18 4.19 -1.49
CA VAL A 13 7.04 3.29 -1.21
C VAL A 13 7.08 2.05 -2.08
N LEU A 14 7.41 2.21 -3.36
CA LEU A 14 7.54 1.09 -4.29
C LEU A 14 8.73 0.21 -3.87
N ASP A 15 9.85 0.84 -3.52
CA ASP A 15 11.03 0.14 -2.99
C ASP A 15 10.73 -0.61 -1.69
N MET A 16 9.97 0.00 -0.77
CA MET A 16 9.58 -0.63 0.49
C MET A 16 8.69 -1.85 0.23
N MET A 17 7.70 -1.75 -0.65
CA MET A 17 6.87 -2.90 -1.04
C MET A 17 7.69 -4.03 -1.65
N GLY A 18 8.66 -3.70 -2.53
CA GLY A 18 9.60 -4.67 -3.10
C GLY A 18 10.42 -5.38 -2.02
N SER A 19 10.96 -4.64 -1.05
CA SER A 19 11.78 -5.23 0.02
C SER A 19 11.02 -6.15 0.99
N MET A 20 9.69 -5.98 1.09
CA MET A 20 8.84 -6.73 2.03
C MET A 20 8.05 -7.85 1.36
N GLN A 21 8.07 -7.96 0.02
CA GLN A 21 7.12 -8.74 -0.78
C GLN A 21 7.06 -10.23 -0.38
N GLU A 22 8.20 -10.82 -0.01
CA GLU A 22 8.28 -12.23 0.43
C GLU A 22 7.58 -12.47 1.77
N SER A 23 7.60 -11.48 2.66
CA SER A 23 6.98 -11.56 4.00
C SER A 23 5.50 -11.16 4.02
N MET A 24 4.96 -10.69 2.89
CA MET A 24 3.57 -10.25 2.81
C MET A 24 2.59 -11.42 2.78
N THR A 25 1.44 -11.23 3.44
CA THR A 25 0.28 -12.13 3.27
C THR A 25 -0.19 -12.15 1.81
N PRO A 26 -0.92 -13.19 1.35
CA PRO A 26 -1.42 -13.24 -0.03
C PRO A 26 -2.27 -12.03 -0.44
N SER A 27 -3.04 -11.48 0.50
CA SER A 27 -3.84 -10.27 0.27
C SER A 27 -2.98 -9.02 0.16
N ALA A 28 -1.97 -8.87 1.02
CA ALA A 28 -1.03 -7.75 0.96
C ALA A 28 -0.20 -7.77 -0.34
N ARG A 29 0.23 -8.96 -0.79
CA ARG A 29 0.95 -9.13 -2.06
C ARG A 29 0.11 -8.72 -3.26
N ARG A 30 -1.18 -9.11 -3.30
CA ARG A 30 -2.10 -8.67 -4.35
C ARG A 30 -2.24 -7.15 -4.42
N ILE A 31 -2.33 -6.49 -3.26
CA ILE A 31 -2.39 -5.02 -3.20
C ILE A 31 -1.08 -4.44 -3.73
N ALA A 32 0.08 -4.88 -3.23
CA ALA A 32 1.39 -4.39 -3.66
C ALA A 32 1.64 -4.58 -5.15
N ASP A 33 1.28 -5.75 -5.70
CA ASP A 33 1.43 -6.06 -7.12
C ASP A 33 0.56 -5.15 -8.00
N TYR A 34 -0.68 -4.87 -7.58
CA TYR A 34 -1.55 -3.94 -8.28
C TYR A 34 -1.00 -2.51 -8.24
N VAL A 35 -0.57 -2.04 -7.06
CA VAL A 35 0.02 -0.70 -6.91
C VAL A 35 1.28 -0.55 -7.74
N ASN A 36 2.15 -1.56 -7.78
CA ASN A 36 3.38 -1.51 -8.59
C ASN A 36 3.09 -1.43 -10.10
N ARG A 37 2.01 -2.05 -10.58
CA ARG A 37 1.64 -2.04 -12.01
C ARG A 37 0.82 -0.82 -12.41
N HIS A 38 0.09 -0.23 -11.47
CA HIS A 38 -0.90 0.83 -11.71
C HIS A 38 -0.69 2.04 -10.79
N ALA A 39 0.57 2.37 -10.47
CA ALA A 39 0.90 3.37 -9.44
C ALA A 39 0.24 4.74 -9.69
N GLU A 40 0.21 5.20 -10.95
CA GLU A 40 -0.42 6.47 -11.30
C GLU A 40 -1.94 6.44 -11.13
N ASP A 41 -2.59 5.32 -11.46
CA ASP A 41 -4.05 5.21 -11.41
C ASP A 41 -4.55 5.00 -9.98
N VAL A 42 -3.79 4.28 -9.15
CA VAL A 42 -4.13 4.07 -7.73
C VAL A 42 -4.31 5.39 -6.99
N THR A 43 -3.53 6.43 -7.33
CA THR A 43 -3.67 7.76 -6.71
C THR A 43 -5.02 8.44 -6.99
N LYS A 44 -5.77 7.94 -7.98
CA LYS A 44 -7.08 8.46 -8.40
C LYS A 44 -8.24 7.62 -7.85
N LEU A 45 -7.96 6.45 -7.28
CA LEU A 45 -8.98 5.54 -6.76
C LEU A 45 -9.34 5.89 -5.32
N SER A 46 -10.63 5.82 -5.01
CA SER A 46 -11.09 5.66 -3.63
C SER A 46 -10.72 4.28 -3.09
N ILE A 47 -10.74 4.12 -1.77
CA ILE A 47 -10.46 2.82 -1.14
C ILE A 47 -11.47 1.74 -1.55
N ALA A 48 -12.73 2.12 -1.78
CA ALA A 48 -13.79 1.22 -2.23
C ALA A 48 -13.52 0.72 -3.65
N GLU A 49 -13.09 1.61 -4.56
CA GLU A 49 -12.70 1.23 -5.92
C GLU A 49 -11.46 0.34 -5.92
N LEU A 50 -10.43 0.69 -5.14
CA LEU A 50 -9.25 -0.17 -5.01
C LEU A 50 -9.62 -1.56 -4.45
N SER A 51 -10.48 -1.62 -3.44
CA SER A 51 -11.01 -2.86 -2.87
C SER A 51 -11.63 -3.76 -3.94
N GLN A 52 -12.42 -3.20 -4.85
CA GLN A 52 -12.99 -3.93 -5.99
C GLN A 52 -11.90 -4.41 -6.95
N GLN A 53 -10.95 -3.55 -7.33
CA GLN A 53 -9.88 -3.87 -8.27
C GLN A 53 -8.98 -5.03 -7.78
N VAL A 54 -8.63 -5.03 -6.49
CA VAL A 54 -7.75 -6.06 -5.91
C VAL A 54 -8.51 -7.25 -5.30
N SER A 55 -9.84 -7.17 -5.24
CA SER A 55 -10.71 -8.15 -4.58
C SER A 55 -10.28 -8.42 -3.13
N VAL A 56 -10.15 -7.35 -2.35
CA VAL A 56 -9.78 -7.38 -0.93
C VAL A 56 -10.57 -6.34 -0.16
N GLY A 57 -11.17 -6.70 0.96
CA GLY A 57 -11.97 -5.74 1.74
C GLY A 57 -11.15 -4.52 2.23
N GLU A 58 -11.80 -3.36 2.28
CA GLU A 58 -11.19 -2.06 2.62
C GLU A 58 -10.37 -2.07 3.91
N ALA A 59 -10.85 -2.75 4.96
CA ALA A 59 -10.10 -2.88 6.21
C ALA A 59 -8.73 -3.55 6.04
N THR A 60 -8.59 -4.45 5.07
CA THR A 60 -7.31 -5.08 4.73
C THR A 60 -6.38 -4.09 4.03
N ILE A 61 -6.91 -3.23 3.15
CA ILE A 61 -6.15 -2.15 2.51
C ILE A 61 -5.63 -1.16 3.55
N ILE A 62 -6.48 -0.76 4.52
CA ILE A 62 -6.04 0.11 5.63
C ILE A 62 -4.92 -0.54 6.44
N ARG A 63 -5.05 -1.83 6.76
CA ARG A 63 -3.98 -2.58 7.47
C ARG A 63 -2.70 -2.66 6.65
N PHE A 64 -2.81 -2.83 5.33
CA PHE A 64 -1.68 -2.81 4.42
C PHE A 64 -0.96 -1.46 4.43
N CYS A 65 -1.68 -0.33 4.33
CA CYS A 65 -1.05 0.99 4.43
C CYS A 65 -0.37 1.20 5.80
N ARG A 66 -0.97 0.72 6.88
CA ARG A 66 -0.36 0.76 8.22
C ARG A 66 0.89 -0.10 8.37
N MET A 67 0.91 -1.27 7.73
CA MET A 67 2.10 -2.14 7.66
C MET A 67 3.28 -1.42 6.98
N LEU A 68 3.00 -0.56 5.99
CA LEU A 68 4.00 0.29 5.33
C LEU A 68 4.36 1.56 6.12
N GLY A 69 3.79 1.75 7.31
CA GLY A 69 4.08 2.89 8.20
C GLY A 69 3.17 4.11 8.02
N PHE A 70 2.12 4.02 7.20
CA PHE A 70 1.13 5.09 7.05
C PHE A 70 0.08 5.05 8.17
N LYS A 71 -0.62 6.17 8.36
CA LYS A 71 -1.70 6.27 9.36
C LYS A 71 -3.01 5.63 8.86
N GLY A 72 -3.21 5.62 7.54
CA GLY A 72 -4.41 5.13 6.84
C GLY A 72 -4.17 5.03 5.34
N PHE A 73 -5.26 4.85 4.58
CA PHE A 73 -5.26 4.95 3.12
C PHE A 73 -5.12 6.41 2.69
#